data_AF-A0A1I6C2K6-F1
#
_entry.id   AF-A0A1I6C2K6-F1
#
_cell.length_a   1.000
_cell.length_b   1.000
_cell.length_c   1.000
_cell.angle_alpha   90.00
_cell.angle_beta   90.00
_cell.angle_gamma   90.00
#
_symmetry.space_group_name_H-M   'P 1'
#
loop_
_entity.id
_entity.type
_entity.pdbx_description
1 polymer ?
#
loop_
_entity_poly.entity_id
_entity_poly.type
_entity_poly.pdbx_seq_one_letter_code
_entity_poly.pdbx_strand_id
1 'polypeptide(L)'
;MSADDFRGAGRRHQRGAVAIEFAVLFLVFFALVYAIIGYSLPFLLTLSFKQLSADAARSAVRVSPVPQAAAYIARVNRQVHEVVEASWLPSGWVQGGCPAPEEDAGWIALPDMAGRSLGHYRLMPDAPSHAPRYQLNVCLQRAYDREQAIIPTLTLFGVDVPTLPQDARGESFVRGRSSVRL
;
A
#
# COMPACT_ATOMS: atom_id res chain seq x y z
N MET A 1 13.72 66.01 55.15
CA MET A 1 12.84 66.29 53.99
C MET A 1 13.77 66.56 52.82
N SER A 2 13.94 65.75 51.78
CA SER A 2 13.15 64.65 51.19
C SER A 2 14.16 63.68 50.53
N ALA A 3 14.13 62.38 50.83
CA ALA A 3 13.31 61.34 50.19
C ALA A 3 13.74 61.05 48.74
N ASP A 4 14.47 59.94 48.61
CA ASP A 4 14.86 59.23 47.40
C ASP A 4 13.64 58.83 46.53
N ASP A 5 13.68 59.09 45.22
CA ASP A 5 12.91 58.39 44.17
C ASP A 5 13.60 58.80 42.83
N PHE A 6 13.99 57.92 41.90
CA PHE A 6 13.15 56.94 41.23
C PHE A 6 13.94 55.68 40.82
N ARG A 7 13.53 54.58 41.46
CA ARG A 7 13.23 53.26 40.89
C ARG A 7 13.82 52.95 39.51
N GLY A 8 14.93 52.20 39.51
CA GLY A 8 15.32 51.37 38.38
C GLY A 8 14.22 50.33 38.10
N ALA A 9 13.49 50.50 36.99
CA ALA A 9 12.49 49.56 36.53
C ALA A 9 13.18 48.24 36.14
N GLY A 10 13.15 47.27 37.06
CA GLY A 10 13.58 45.91 36.79
C GLY A 10 12.79 45.36 35.60
N ARG A 11 13.49 45.13 34.49
CA ARG A 11 12.96 44.41 33.33
C ARG A 11 12.61 43.00 33.79
N ARG A 12 11.34 42.78 34.15
CA ARG A 12 10.81 41.46 34.51
C ARG A 12 11.02 40.55 33.31
N HIS A 13 11.99 39.64 33.43
CA HIS A 13 12.29 38.62 32.45
C HIS A 13 11.04 37.75 32.28
N GLN A 14 10.37 37.87 31.13
CA GLN A 14 9.13 37.17 30.84
C GLN A 14 9.39 35.68 30.58
N ARG A 15 9.43 34.89 31.65
CA ARG A 15 9.63 33.43 31.60
C ARG A 15 8.49 32.66 30.94
N GLY A 16 7.35 33.29 30.66
CA GLY A 16 6.19 32.67 30.01
C GLY A 16 6.24 32.63 28.48
N ALA A 17 6.92 33.59 27.84
CA ALA A 17 6.98 33.65 26.37
C ALA A 17 7.70 32.42 25.77
N VAL A 18 8.79 32.00 26.41
CA VAL A 18 9.58 30.83 26.01
C VAL A 18 8.76 29.53 26.09
N ALA A 19 7.85 29.41 27.06
CA ALA A 19 7.03 28.21 27.22
C ALA A 19 6.01 28.03 26.10
N ILE A 20 5.41 29.13 25.63
CA ILE A 20 4.42 29.10 24.54
C ILE A 20 5.11 28.76 23.20
N GLU A 21 6.26 29.37 22.94
CA GLU A 21 7.05 29.09 21.74
C GLU A 21 7.49 27.61 21.68
N PHE A 22 7.94 27.06 22.81
CA PHE A 22 8.32 25.65 22.91
C PHE A 22 7.13 24.70 22.68
N ALA A 23 5.93 25.04 23.16
CA ALA A 23 4.73 24.21 22.95
C ALA A 23 4.36 24.09 21.46
N VAL A 24 4.44 25.19 20.70
CA VAL A 24 4.17 25.17 19.26
C VAL A 24 5.23 24.35 18.51
N LEU A 25 6.51 24.56 18.81
CA LEU A 25 7.60 23.80 18.20
C LEU A 25 7.50 22.30 18.50
N PHE A 26 7.12 21.95 19.73
CA PHE A 26 6.91 20.56 20.14
C PHE A 26 5.80 19.89 19.32
N LEU A 27 4.66 20.55 19.13
CA LEU A 27 3.56 20.01 18.31
C LEU A 27 3.96 19.84 16.85
N VAL A 28 4.66 20.84 16.27
CA VAL A 28 5.13 20.76 14.88
C VAL A 28 6.14 19.64 14.72
N PHE A 29 7.11 19.53 15.62
CA PHE A 29 8.10 18.45 15.61
C PHE A 29 7.44 17.08 15.71
N PHE A 30 6.52 16.91 16.66
CA PHE A 30 5.81 15.65 16.83
C PHE A 30 4.97 15.29 15.60
N ALA A 31 4.26 16.27 15.00
CA ALA A 31 3.47 16.06 13.80
C ALA A 31 4.35 15.64 12.61
N LEU A 32 5.52 16.26 12.44
CA LEU A 32 6.47 15.89 11.38
C LEU A 32 7.03 14.49 11.58
N VAL A 33 7.47 14.13 12.80
CA VAL A 33 7.96 12.79 13.11
C VAL A 33 6.87 11.74 12.89
N TYR A 34 5.65 12.01 13.38
CA TYR A 34 4.51 11.12 13.17
C TYR A 34 4.18 10.98 11.68
N ALA A 35 4.22 12.06 10.89
CA ALA A 35 4.00 11.98 9.45
C ALA A 35 5.08 11.12 8.76
N ILE A 36 6.36 11.32 9.09
CA ILE A 36 7.45 10.52 8.51
C ILE A 36 7.25 9.03 8.81
N ILE A 37 6.98 8.69 10.07
CA ILE A 37 6.78 7.29 10.48
C ILE A 37 5.48 6.72 9.89
N GLY A 38 4.38 7.45 10.02
CA GLY A 38 3.05 7.03 9.58
C GLY A 38 2.95 6.82 8.08
N TYR A 39 3.60 7.65 7.26
CA TYR A 39 3.59 7.48 5.80
C TYR A 39 4.69 6.55 5.29
N SER A 40 5.83 6.42 6.00
CA SER A 40 6.93 5.57 5.53
C SER A 40 6.56 4.09 5.46
N LEU A 41 5.86 3.54 6.45
CA LEU A 41 5.51 2.11 6.44
C LEU A 41 4.52 1.71 5.33
N PRO A 42 3.36 2.36 5.16
CA PRO A 42 2.46 2.08 4.04
C PRO A 42 3.13 2.28 2.68
N PHE A 43 4.02 3.28 2.57
CA PHE A 43 4.77 3.53 1.36
C PHE A 43 5.78 2.41 1.05
N LEU A 44 6.57 1.99 2.04
CA LEU A 44 7.48 0.85 1.92
C LEU A 44 6.73 -0.43 1.57
N LEU A 45 5.56 -0.67 2.17
CA LEU A 45 4.72 -1.82 1.86
C LEU A 45 4.19 -1.74 0.42
N THR A 46 3.73 -0.57 -0.01
CA THR A 46 3.30 -0.33 -1.41
C THR A 46 4.43 -0.63 -2.40
N LEU A 47 5.64 -0.15 -2.11
CA LEU A 47 6.82 -0.42 -2.93
C LEU A 47 7.15 -1.92 -2.97
N SER A 48 7.07 -2.59 -1.83
CA SER A 48 7.33 -4.02 -1.71
C SER A 48 6.31 -4.84 -2.49
N PHE A 49 5.01 -4.50 -2.41
CA PHE A 49 3.97 -5.14 -3.21
C PHE A 49 4.15 -4.88 -4.70
N LYS A 50 4.55 -3.67 -5.12
CA LYS A 50 4.85 -3.39 -6.52
C LYS A 50 6.01 -4.25 -7.02
N GLN A 51 7.12 -4.29 -6.29
CA GLN A 51 8.28 -5.11 -6.64
C GLN A 51 7.92 -6.60 -6.70
N LEU A 52 7.27 -7.12 -5.68
CA LEU A 52 6.89 -8.53 -5.61
C LEU A 52 5.88 -8.92 -6.69
N SER A 53 4.88 -8.07 -6.97
CA SER A 53 3.94 -8.31 -8.07
C SER A 53 4.65 -8.35 -9.43
N ALA A 54 5.68 -7.52 -9.63
CA ALA A 54 6.47 -7.54 -10.85
C ALA A 54 7.33 -8.80 -10.95
N ASP A 55 7.95 -9.24 -9.85
CA ASP A 55 8.75 -10.47 -9.84
C ASP A 55 7.90 -11.73 -10.03
N ALA A 56 6.70 -11.78 -9.43
CA ALA A 56 5.73 -12.84 -9.65
C ALA A 56 5.15 -12.82 -11.09
N ALA A 57 4.90 -11.64 -11.66
CA ALA A 57 4.51 -11.55 -13.07
C ALA A 57 5.64 -12.03 -14.00
N ARG A 58 6.89 -11.66 -13.73
CA ARG A 58 8.05 -12.13 -14.52
C ARG A 58 8.28 -13.63 -14.39
N SER A 59 8.04 -14.22 -13.22
CA SER A 59 8.19 -15.67 -13.03
C SER A 59 7.16 -16.45 -13.84
N ALA A 60 5.93 -15.93 -13.97
CA ALA A 60 4.87 -16.55 -14.77
C ALA A 60 5.25 -16.71 -16.26
N VAL A 61 6.03 -15.78 -16.83
CA VAL A 61 6.50 -15.88 -18.22
C VAL A 61 7.41 -17.10 -18.45
N ARG A 62 8.06 -17.60 -17.40
CA ARG A 62 8.93 -18.79 -17.48
C ARG A 62 8.14 -20.09 -17.52
N VAL A 63 6.83 -20.05 -17.25
CA VAL A 63 5.97 -21.23 -17.27
C VAL A 63 5.74 -21.67 -18.71
N SER A 64 6.16 -22.90 -19.02
CA SER A 64 5.98 -23.46 -20.36
C SER A 64 4.50 -23.60 -20.73
N PRO A 65 4.10 -23.21 -21.95
CA PRO A 65 2.74 -23.36 -22.41
C PRO A 65 2.34 -24.84 -22.49
N VAL A 66 1.09 -25.13 -22.14
CA VAL A 66 0.50 -26.48 -22.29
C VAL A 66 -0.79 -26.38 -23.12
N PRO A 67 -1.17 -27.43 -23.87
CA PRO A 67 -2.30 -27.35 -24.81
C PRO A 67 -3.65 -27.02 -24.15
N GLN A 68 -3.84 -27.42 -22.89
CA GLN A 68 -5.07 -27.17 -22.16
C GLN A 68 -4.97 -25.84 -21.39
N ALA A 69 -5.78 -24.85 -21.81
CA ALA A 69 -5.79 -23.50 -21.22
C ALA A 69 -5.94 -23.51 -19.69
N ALA A 70 -6.91 -24.28 -19.16
CA ALA A 70 -7.12 -24.36 -17.72
C ALA A 70 -5.90 -24.89 -16.95
N ALA A 71 -5.21 -25.90 -17.49
CA ALA A 71 -3.99 -26.44 -16.90
C ALA A 71 -2.82 -25.45 -16.98
N TYR A 72 -2.74 -24.67 -18.06
CA TYR A 72 -1.75 -23.61 -18.20
C TYR A 72 -1.94 -22.52 -17.13
N ILE A 73 -3.17 -22.00 -17.00
CA ILE A 73 -3.50 -20.98 -15.99
C ILE A 73 -3.28 -21.52 -14.58
N ALA A 74 -3.59 -22.78 -14.29
CA ALA A 74 -3.31 -23.38 -12.99
C ALA A 74 -1.81 -23.44 -12.67
N ARG A 75 -0.95 -23.72 -13.66
CA ARG A 75 0.52 -23.68 -13.49
C ARG A 75 1.04 -22.25 -13.28
N VAL A 76 0.53 -21.30 -14.05
CA VAL A 76 0.83 -19.87 -13.88
C VAL A 76 0.43 -19.41 -12.48
N ASN A 77 -0.78 -19.76 -12.04
CA ASN A 77 -1.28 -19.40 -10.72
C ASN A 77 -0.39 -19.98 -9.61
N ARG A 78 -0.02 -21.26 -9.71
CA ARG A 78 0.92 -21.89 -8.76
C ARG A 78 2.26 -21.16 -8.72
N GLN A 79 2.83 -20.84 -9.87
CA GLN A 79 4.11 -20.13 -9.97
C GLN A 79 4.07 -18.75 -9.31
N VAL A 80 2.96 -18.01 -9.47
CA VAL A 80 2.73 -16.71 -8.82
C VAL A 80 2.66 -16.88 -7.30
N HIS A 81 1.88 -17.86 -6.82
CA HIS A 81 1.78 -18.15 -5.38
C HIS A 81 3.14 -18.54 -4.78
N GLU A 82 3.90 -19.42 -5.43
CA GLU A 82 5.23 -19.83 -4.94
C GLU A 82 6.18 -18.64 -4.74
N VAL A 83 6.20 -17.67 -5.66
CA VAL A 83 7.03 -16.46 -5.52
C VAL A 83 6.55 -15.57 -4.38
N VAL A 84 5.23 -15.43 -4.20
CA VAL A 84 4.66 -14.61 -3.14
C VAL A 84 4.89 -15.24 -1.75
N GLU A 85 4.71 -16.55 -1.62
CA GLU A 85 4.97 -17.29 -0.37
C GLU A 85 6.45 -17.35 0.00
N ALA A 86 7.34 -17.36 -0.99
CA ALA A 86 8.79 -17.31 -0.78
C ALA A 86 9.29 -15.89 -0.44
N SER A 87 8.42 -14.88 -0.47
CA SER A 87 8.79 -13.52 -0.13
C SER A 87 9.04 -13.35 1.37
N TRP A 88 9.68 -12.24 1.73
CA TRP A 88 9.93 -11.89 3.13
C TRP A 88 8.67 -11.43 3.88
N LEU A 89 7.54 -11.23 3.17
CA LEU A 89 6.31 -10.74 3.77
C LEU A 89 5.63 -11.85 4.59
N PRO A 90 5.04 -11.53 5.76
CA PRO A 90 4.27 -12.52 6.50
C PRO A 90 3.07 -13.03 5.70
N SER A 91 2.75 -14.32 5.81
CA SER A 91 1.72 -14.99 5.00
C SER A 91 0.32 -14.35 5.10
N GLY A 92 -0.03 -13.78 6.25
CA GLY A 92 -1.30 -13.06 6.46
C GLY A 92 -1.31 -11.59 6.02
N TRP A 93 -0.18 -11.06 5.54
CA TRP A 93 -0.10 -9.65 5.13
C TRP A 93 -0.53 -9.41 3.69
N VAL A 94 -0.48 -10.45 2.86
CA VAL A 94 -0.87 -10.37 1.46
C VAL A 94 -2.28 -10.92 1.32
N GLN A 95 -3.21 -10.01 1.06
CA GLN A 95 -4.58 -10.31 0.67
C GLN A 95 -4.68 -10.31 -0.86
N GLY A 96 -5.48 -11.25 -1.38
CA GLY A 96 -5.86 -11.30 -2.78
C GLY A 96 -7.12 -10.48 -3.06
N GLY A 97 -7.83 -10.83 -4.14
CA GLY A 97 -9.16 -10.28 -4.42
C GLY A 97 -9.15 -8.82 -4.85
N CYS A 98 -8.10 -8.40 -5.57
CA CYS A 98 -8.06 -7.07 -6.14
C CYS A 98 -9.20 -6.84 -7.15
N PRO A 99 -9.66 -5.60 -7.36
CA PRO A 99 -10.54 -5.31 -8.49
C PRO A 99 -9.82 -5.55 -9.82
N ALA A 100 -10.60 -5.81 -10.86
CA ALA A 100 -10.07 -5.95 -12.22
C ALA A 100 -9.36 -4.63 -12.64
N PRO A 101 -8.32 -4.73 -13.50
CA PRO A 101 -7.49 -3.56 -13.85
C PRO A 101 -8.22 -2.51 -14.68
N GLU A 102 -9.12 -2.95 -15.55
CA GLU A 102 -9.92 -2.15 -16.47
C GLU A 102 -11.32 -2.79 -16.53
N GLU A 103 -12.36 -1.96 -16.44
CA GLU A 103 -13.75 -2.42 -16.51
C GLU A 103 -14.07 -2.92 -17.93
N ASP A 104 -14.94 -3.93 -18.03
CA ASP A 104 -15.42 -4.54 -19.29
C ASP A 104 -14.34 -5.12 -20.24
N ALA A 105 -13.07 -5.18 -19.82
CA ALA A 105 -11.95 -5.64 -20.65
C ALA A 105 -11.74 -7.17 -20.67
N GLY A 106 -12.77 -7.95 -20.27
CA GLY A 106 -12.76 -9.42 -20.31
C GLY A 106 -11.81 -10.09 -19.30
N TRP A 107 -11.51 -9.43 -18.19
CA TRP A 107 -10.66 -9.98 -17.14
C TRP A 107 -11.35 -11.11 -16.37
N ILE A 108 -10.63 -12.21 -16.19
CA ILE A 108 -11.06 -13.37 -15.41
C ILE A 108 -10.14 -13.47 -14.20
N ALA A 109 -10.69 -13.59 -12.99
CA ALA A 109 -9.89 -13.77 -11.78
C ALA A 109 -9.04 -15.05 -11.86
N LEU A 110 -7.81 -15.00 -11.35
CA LEU A 110 -7.01 -16.21 -11.17
C LEU A 110 -7.72 -17.12 -10.16
N PRO A 111 -7.63 -18.46 -10.33
CA PRO A 111 -8.24 -19.39 -9.39
C PRO A 111 -7.76 -19.13 -7.95
N ASP A 112 -8.66 -19.24 -6.99
CA ASP A 112 -8.26 -19.15 -5.58
C ASP A 112 -7.32 -20.28 -5.21
N MET A 113 -6.21 -19.94 -4.56
CA MET A 113 -5.27 -20.91 -3.99
C MET A 113 -4.89 -20.44 -2.59
N ALA A 114 -4.93 -21.35 -1.60
CA ALA A 114 -4.74 -21.02 -0.19
C ALA A 114 -5.67 -19.88 0.32
N GLY A 115 -6.92 -19.84 -0.19
CA GLY A 115 -7.92 -18.86 0.21
C GLY A 115 -7.74 -17.44 -0.35
N ARG A 116 -6.90 -17.27 -1.38
CA ARG A 116 -6.68 -15.97 -2.02
C ARG A 116 -6.47 -16.09 -3.54
N SER A 117 -7.02 -15.13 -4.30
CA SER A 117 -6.73 -14.93 -5.72
C SER A 117 -5.76 -13.77 -5.91
N LEU A 118 -4.59 -14.04 -6.49
CA LEU A 118 -3.49 -13.08 -6.61
C LEU A 118 -3.45 -12.31 -7.94
N GLY A 119 -4.58 -12.19 -8.64
CA GLY A 119 -4.60 -11.47 -9.90
C GLY A 119 -5.73 -11.84 -10.85
N HIS A 120 -5.59 -11.38 -12.10
CA HIS A 120 -6.51 -11.64 -13.19
C HIS A 120 -5.73 -12.04 -14.43
N TYR A 121 -6.36 -12.80 -15.31
CA TYR A 121 -5.85 -13.07 -16.64
C TYR A 121 -6.94 -12.79 -17.68
N ARG A 122 -6.53 -12.49 -18.91
CA ARG A 122 -7.44 -12.38 -20.05
C ARG A 122 -6.80 -12.93 -21.30
N LEU A 123 -7.62 -13.41 -22.23
CA LEU A 123 -7.17 -13.71 -23.59
C LEU A 123 -6.94 -12.39 -24.34
N MET A 124 -5.81 -12.27 -25.03
CA MET A 124 -5.53 -11.12 -25.86
C MET A 124 -6.42 -11.16 -27.11
N PRO A 125 -7.17 -10.08 -27.42
CA PRO A 125 -8.13 -10.08 -28.54
C PRO A 125 -7.46 -10.14 -29.92
N ASP A 126 -6.18 -9.74 -30.00
CA ASP A 126 -5.35 -9.76 -31.21
C ASP A 126 -4.57 -11.08 -31.40
N ALA A 127 -4.75 -12.06 -30.51
CA ALA A 127 -4.04 -13.33 -30.61
C ALA A 127 -4.60 -14.22 -31.73
N PRO A 128 -3.74 -14.87 -32.53
CA PRO A 128 -4.18 -15.83 -33.54
C PRO A 128 -4.89 -17.03 -32.89
N SER A 129 -5.93 -17.55 -33.52
CA SER A 129 -6.77 -18.64 -33.01
C SER A 129 -5.99 -19.93 -32.69
N HIS A 130 -4.89 -20.18 -33.41
CA HIS A 130 -4.04 -21.36 -33.23
C HIS A 130 -2.92 -21.16 -32.19
N ALA A 131 -2.68 -19.93 -31.72
CA ALA A 131 -1.67 -19.61 -30.72
C ALA A 131 -2.20 -18.51 -29.77
N PRO A 132 -3.11 -18.88 -28.84
CA PRO A 132 -3.71 -17.93 -27.91
C PRO A 132 -2.63 -17.31 -27.03
N ARG A 133 -2.70 -15.99 -26.84
CA ARG A 133 -1.82 -15.22 -25.95
C ARG A 133 -2.62 -14.69 -24.79
N TYR A 134 -2.05 -14.74 -23.60
CA TYR A 134 -2.73 -14.27 -22.40
C TYR A 134 -2.07 -13.00 -21.88
N GLN A 135 -2.86 -12.13 -21.27
CA GLN A 135 -2.33 -11.06 -20.45
C GLN A 135 -2.62 -11.41 -19.00
N LEU A 136 -1.57 -11.47 -18.18
CA LEU A 136 -1.63 -11.71 -16.75
C LEU A 136 -1.48 -10.37 -16.03
N ASN A 137 -2.31 -10.14 -15.02
CA ASN A 137 -2.13 -9.07 -14.05
C ASN A 137 -2.02 -9.69 -12.66
N VAL A 138 -0.84 -9.58 -12.05
CA VAL A 138 -0.62 -9.98 -10.67
C VAL A 138 -0.90 -8.78 -9.77
N CYS A 139 -1.73 -8.98 -8.76
CA CYS A 139 -2.10 -7.95 -7.81
C CYS A 139 -2.04 -8.47 -6.38
N LEU A 140 -1.37 -7.70 -5.53
CA LEU A 140 -1.23 -7.92 -4.10
C LEU A 140 -1.84 -6.73 -3.38
N GLN A 141 -2.70 -6.96 -2.41
CA GLN A 141 -3.27 -5.89 -1.61
C GLN A 141 -3.31 -6.24 -0.13
N ARG A 142 -3.60 -5.25 0.70
CA ARG A 142 -3.91 -5.41 2.12
C ARG A 142 -4.82 -4.27 2.53
N ALA A 143 -5.90 -4.57 3.24
CA ALA A 143 -6.69 -3.55 3.90
C ALA A 143 -5.85 -2.80 4.96
N TYR A 144 -6.09 -1.50 5.07
CA TYR A 144 -5.45 -0.62 6.03
C TYR A 144 -6.55 0.06 6.86
N ASP A 145 -7.24 -0.74 7.66
CA ASP A 145 -8.23 -0.29 8.64
C ASP A 145 -7.61 -0.18 10.04
N ARG A 146 -8.40 0.18 11.07
CA ARG A 146 -7.89 0.32 12.44
C ARG A 146 -7.36 -0.98 13.07
N GLU A 147 -7.78 -2.14 12.59
CA GLU A 147 -7.36 -3.45 13.12
C GLU A 147 -6.10 -3.98 12.42
N GLN A 148 -5.94 -3.62 11.13
CA GLN A 148 -4.91 -4.14 10.25
C GLN A 148 -3.81 -3.11 9.94
N ALA A 149 -3.99 -1.87 10.36
CA ALA A 149 -3.00 -0.81 10.26
C ALA A 149 -1.73 -1.16 11.03
N ILE A 150 -0.61 -1.06 10.35
CA ILE A 150 0.71 -1.29 10.95
C ILE A 150 1.09 -0.12 11.87
N ILE A 151 0.72 1.10 11.47
CA ILE A 151 0.82 2.30 12.29
C ILE A 151 -0.59 2.81 12.57
N PRO A 152 -0.97 3.04 13.82
CA PRO A 152 -2.33 3.46 14.16
C PRO A 152 -2.69 4.77 13.45
N THR A 153 -3.86 4.79 12.83
CA THR A 153 -4.41 5.99 12.20
C THR A 153 -4.94 6.95 13.26
N LEU A 154 -4.54 8.21 13.20
CA LEU A 154 -5.05 9.27 14.07
C LEU A 154 -6.08 10.11 13.32
N THR A 155 -7.25 10.34 13.92
CA THR A 155 -8.25 11.23 13.36
C THR A 155 -7.99 12.66 13.85
N LEU A 156 -7.50 13.52 12.97
CA LEU A 156 -7.22 14.93 13.25
C LEU A 156 -8.18 15.80 12.43
N PHE A 157 -8.99 16.62 13.11
CA PHE A 157 -10.00 17.48 12.46
C PHE A 157 -10.94 16.74 11.49
N GLY A 158 -11.26 15.47 11.77
CA GLY A 158 -12.12 14.63 10.93
C GLY A 158 -11.40 13.93 9.76
N VAL A 159 -10.07 14.04 9.66
CA VAL A 159 -9.25 13.37 8.64
C VAL A 159 -8.40 12.29 9.31
N ASP A 160 -8.41 11.08 8.76
CA ASP A 160 -7.51 10.01 9.20
C ASP A 160 -6.11 10.19 8.62
N VAL A 161 -5.12 10.25 9.50
CA VAL A 161 -3.69 10.35 9.14
C VAL A 161 -3.01 9.04 9.54
N PRO A 162 -2.25 8.38 8.64
CA PRO A 162 -1.99 8.73 7.24
C PRO A 162 -3.21 8.53 6.34
N THR A 163 -3.41 9.45 5.37
CA THR A 163 -4.46 9.32 4.35
C THR A 163 -4.01 8.34 3.27
N LEU A 164 -4.77 7.29 3.02
CA LEU A 164 -4.49 6.30 1.98
C LEU A 164 -5.54 6.36 0.87
N PRO A 165 -5.21 5.89 -0.35
CA PRO A 165 -6.19 5.74 -1.41
C PRO A 165 -7.33 4.82 -0.97
N GLN A 166 -8.56 5.31 -1.14
CA GLN A 166 -9.77 4.58 -0.80
C GLN A 166 -10.43 4.02 -2.06
N ASP A 167 -11.11 2.89 -1.92
CA ASP A 167 -11.99 2.36 -2.96
C ASP A 167 -13.33 3.10 -3.00
N ALA A 168 -14.24 2.68 -3.90
CA ALA A 168 -15.57 3.27 -4.01
C ALA A 168 -16.45 3.12 -2.75
N ARG A 169 -16.04 2.26 -1.81
CA ARG A 169 -16.73 1.99 -0.53
C ARG A 169 -16.07 2.74 0.64
N GLY A 170 -15.03 3.53 0.38
CA GLY A 170 -14.28 4.25 1.42
C GLY A 170 -13.26 3.39 2.16
N GLU A 171 -13.02 2.16 1.71
CA GLU A 171 -12.05 1.25 2.33
C GLU A 171 -10.63 1.59 1.86
N SER A 172 -9.70 1.72 2.80
CA SER A 172 -8.30 2.04 2.52
C SER A 172 -7.50 0.78 2.23
N PHE A 173 -6.75 0.76 1.13
CA PHE A 173 -5.91 -0.39 0.75
C PHE A 173 -4.50 0.04 0.39
N VAL A 174 -3.53 -0.76 0.81
CA VAL A 174 -2.18 -0.75 0.24
C VAL A 174 -2.12 -1.78 -0.88
N ARG A 175 -1.78 -1.36 -2.10
CA ARG A 175 -1.85 -2.22 -3.29
C ARG A 175 -0.61 -2.09 -4.18
N GLY A 176 -0.13 -3.23 -4.68
CA GLY A 176 0.85 -3.33 -5.76
C GLY A 176 0.29 -4.18 -6.90
N ARG A 177 0.52 -3.76 -8.14
CA ARG A 177 0.05 -4.45 -9.33
C ARG A 177 1.09 -4.42 -10.44
N SER A 178 1.16 -5.49 -11.21
CA SER A 178 2.02 -5.60 -12.39
C SER A 178 1.36 -6.48 -13.43
N SER A 179 1.42 -6.07 -14.70
CA SER A 179 0.88 -6.84 -15.82
C SER A 179 1.97 -7.30 -16.77
N VAL A 180 1.83 -8.51 -17.30
CA VAL A 180 2.74 -9.10 -18.28
C VAL A 180 1.94 -9.84 -19.35
N ARG A 181 2.55 -10.05 -20.51
CA ARG A 181 2.00 -10.90 -21.58
C ARG A 181 2.65 -12.29 -21.48
N LEU A 182 1.84 -13.33 -21.64
CA LEU A 182 2.19 -14.74 -21.63
C LEU A 182 2.05 -15.33 -23.03
#